data_AF-A0A8S2X0F2-F1
#
_entry.id   AF-A0A8S2X0F2-F1
#
_cell.length_a   1.000
_cell.length_b   1.000
_cell.length_c   1.000
_cell.angle_alpha   90.00
_cell.angle_beta   90.00
_cell.angle_gamma   90.00
#
_symmetry.space_group_name_H-M   'P 1'
#
loop_
_entity.id
_entity.type
_entity.pdbx_description
1 polymer ?
#
loop_
_entity_poly.entity_id
_entity_poly.type
_entity_poly.pdbx_seq_one_letter_code
_entity_poly.pdbx_strand_id
1 'polypeptide(L)'
;RVVNTLIVEHLKICDYDYTLSVFIPEAQLNDYKSISNDEIFKLLNISKESHFYKKIESQLSNTENKNSLLLNFISSISFYLPESTQSTSCQTTYDLWTGSVAGNTLDEKLSTLDLMYDSRQQDESKHVTTEEKLLLFQKRIEQKLQDEFKQQVNLIY
;
A
#
# COMPACT_ATOMS: atom_id res chain seq x y z
N ARG A 1 6.29 -28.13 3.05
CA ARG A 1 6.28 -29.24 2.06
C ARG A 1 5.61 -28.84 0.74
N VAL A 2 4.36 -28.34 0.74
CA VAL A 2 3.69 -27.91 -0.52
C VAL A 2 4.32 -26.67 -1.17
N VAL A 3 4.76 -25.69 -0.40
CA VAL A 3 5.50 -24.55 -0.96
C VAL A 3 6.76 -25.00 -1.70
N ASN A 4 7.57 -25.88 -1.09
CA ASN A 4 8.77 -26.40 -1.73
C ASN A 4 8.46 -27.23 -2.99
N THR A 5 7.30 -27.89 -3.03
CA THR A 5 6.82 -28.64 -4.22
C THR A 5 6.50 -27.69 -5.37
N LEU A 6 5.77 -26.61 -5.09
CA LEU A 6 5.47 -25.57 -6.08
C LEU A 6 6.75 -24.91 -6.61
N ILE A 7 7.74 -24.69 -5.75
CA ILE A 7 9.04 -24.15 -6.14
C ILE A 7 9.79 -25.14 -7.04
N VAL A 8 9.85 -26.43 -6.69
CA VAL A 8 10.48 -27.48 -7.52
C VAL A 8 9.84 -27.57 -8.90
N GLU A 9 8.50 -27.54 -8.95
CA GLU A 9 7.75 -27.55 -10.22
C GLU A 9 8.08 -26.31 -11.06
N HIS A 10 8.11 -25.13 -10.44
CA HIS A 10 8.48 -23.90 -11.12
C HIS A 10 9.91 -23.93 -11.66
N LEU A 11 10.87 -24.38 -10.86
CA LEU A 11 12.28 -24.51 -11.26
C LEU A 11 12.44 -25.50 -12.42
N LYS A 12 11.66 -26.59 -12.45
CA LYS A 12 11.64 -27.54 -13.58
C LYS A 12 11.06 -26.93 -14.85
N ILE A 13 9.96 -26.19 -14.75
CA ILE A 13 9.30 -25.58 -15.93
C ILE A 13 10.15 -24.47 -16.53
N CYS A 14 10.93 -23.77 -15.70
CA CYS A 14 11.84 -22.72 -16.13
C CYS A 14 13.26 -23.20 -16.48
N ASP A 15 13.49 -24.52 -16.53
CA ASP A 15 14.78 -25.14 -16.87
C ASP A 15 15.96 -24.65 -16.00
N TYR A 16 15.71 -24.39 -14.71
CA TYR A 16 16.74 -23.97 -13.75
C TYR A 16 17.45 -25.18 -13.10
N ASP A 17 18.17 -25.97 -13.92
CA ASP A 17 18.77 -27.24 -13.51
C ASP A 17 19.77 -27.13 -12.36
N TYR A 18 20.60 -26.07 -12.35
CA TYR A 18 21.56 -25.83 -11.29
C TYR A 18 20.86 -25.57 -9.95
N THR A 19 19.92 -24.62 -9.95
CA THR A 19 19.15 -24.26 -8.76
C THR A 19 18.37 -25.46 -8.24
N LEU A 20 17.76 -26.24 -9.13
CA LEU A 20 17.04 -27.45 -8.77
C LEU A 20 17.94 -28.48 -8.07
N SER A 21 19.15 -28.69 -8.60
CA SER A 21 20.11 -29.67 -8.07
C SER A 21 20.62 -29.33 -6.67
N VAL A 22 20.74 -28.03 -6.36
CA VAL A 22 21.12 -27.55 -5.02
C VAL A 22 19.89 -27.49 -4.10
N PHE A 23 18.74 -27.08 -4.63
CA PHE A 23 17.51 -26.89 -3.84
C PHE A 23 16.94 -28.19 -3.27
N ILE A 24 16.95 -29.29 -4.05
CA ILE A 24 16.41 -30.58 -3.59
C ILE A 24 17.10 -31.09 -2.30
N PRO A 25 18.45 -31.19 -2.25
CA PRO A 25 19.14 -31.64 -1.04
C PRO A 25 19.03 -30.62 0.10
N GLU A 26 19.11 -29.31 -0.18
CA GLU A 26 18.99 -28.26 0.86
C GLU A 26 17.60 -28.20 1.49
N ALA A 27 16.55 -28.40 0.70
CA ALA A 27 15.17 -28.44 1.17
C ALA A 27 14.77 -29.80 1.79
N GLN A 28 15.72 -30.72 1.93
CA GLN A 28 15.53 -32.10 2.43
C GLN A 28 14.42 -32.84 1.66
N LEU A 29 14.37 -32.65 0.35
CA LEU A 29 13.36 -33.23 -0.54
C LEU A 29 13.85 -34.52 -1.21
N ASN A 30 14.79 -35.25 -0.62
CA ASN A 30 15.38 -36.44 -1.24
C ASN A 30 14.35 -37.54 -1.55
N ASP A 31 13.24 -37.61 -0.78
CA ASP A 31 12.10 -38.51 -1.01
C ASP A 31 10.89 -37.79 -1.66
N TYR A 32 11.16 -36.86 -2.57
CA TYR A 32 10.12 -36.04 -3.20
C TYR A 32 9.14 -36.90 -4.01
N LYS A 33 7.94 -37.08 -3.46
CA LYS A 33 6.77 -37.52 -4.21
C LYS A 33 6.14 -36.28 -4.83
N SER A 34 6.05 -36.24 -6.15
CA SER A 34 5.34 -35.18 -6.87
C SER A 34 3.90 -35.15 -6.36
N ILE A 35 3.50 -34.03 -5.76
CA ILE A 35 2.13 -33.78 -5.31
C ILE A 35 1.33 -33.35 -6.54
N SER A 36 0.13 -33.89 -6.72
CA SER A 36 -0.72 -33.50 -7.85
C SER A 36 -1.28 -32.09 -7.65
N ASN A 37 -1.53 -31.37 -8.74
CA ASN A 37 -2.16 -30.05 -8.72
C ASN A 37 -3.48 -30.06 -7.93
N ASP A 38 -4.28 -31.13 -8.09
CA ASP A 38 -5.50 -31.37 -7.33
C ASP A 38 -5.27 -31.47 -5.81
N GLU A 39 -4.17 -32.10 -5.39
CA GLU A 39 -3.81 -32.23 -3.98
C GLU A 39 -3.34 -30.89 -3.40
N ILE A 40 -2.67 -30.07 -4.20
CA ILE A 40 -2.29 -28.70 -3.83
C ILE A 40 -3.53 -27.84 -3.60
N PHE A 41 -4.51 -27.88 -4.51
CA PHE A 41 -5.76 -27.14 -4.33
C PHE A 41 -6.56 -27.61 -3.10
N LYS A 42 -6.59 -28.92 -2.84
CA LYS A 42 -7.21 -29.47 -1.62
C LYS A 42 -6.49 -29.00 -0.36
N LEU A 43 -5.16 -28.98 -0.34
CA LEU A 43 -4.40 -28.52 0.83
C LEU A 43 -4.60 -27.02 1.09
N LEU A 44 -4.67 -26.22 0.02
CA LEU A 44 -4.94 -24.78 0.11
C LEU A 44 -6.41 -24.47 0.42
N ASN A 45 -7.26 -25.50 0.60
CA ASN A 45 -8.68 -25.39 0.88
C ASN A 45 -9.44 -24.55 -0.15
N ILE A 46 -9.05 -24.66 -1.43
CA ILE A 46 -9.67 -23.94 -2.53
C ILE A 46 -10.81 -24.80 -3.09
N SER A 47 -12.04 -24.28 -3.03
CA SER A 47 -13.18 -24.95 -3.65
C SER A 47 -13.05 -24.95 -5.17
N LYS A 48 -13.35 -26.10 -5.80
CA LYS A 48 -13.43 -26.23 -7.26
C LYS A 48 -14.51 -25.35 -7.89
N GLU A 49 -15.49 -24.93 -7.10
CA GLU A 49 -16.58 -24.04 -7.53
C GLU A 49 -16.15 -22.57 -7.57
N SER A 50 -15.03 -22.23 -6.90
CA SER A 50 -14.52 -20.86 -6.81
C SER A 50 -14.12 -20.32 -8.18
N HIS A 51 -14.42 -19.04 -8.42
CA HIS A 51 -13.95 -18.31 -9.60
C HIS A 51 -12.42 -18.34 -9.72
N PHE A 52 -11.71 -18.38 -8.58
CA PHE A 52 -10.26 -18.47 -8.53
C PHE A 52 -9.73 -19.80 -9.08
N TYR A 53 -10.36 -20.92 -8.70
CA TYR A 53 -9.99 -22.25 -9.21
C TYR A 53 -10.18 -22.33 -10.74
N LYS A 54 -11.35 -21.90 -11.23
CA LYS A 54 -11.67 -21.88 -12.67
C LYS A 54 -10.68 -21.01 -13.47
N LYS A 55 -10.27 -19.87 -12.91
CA LYS A 55 -9.28 -18.99 -13.53
C LYS A 55 -7.93 -19.70 -13.67
N ILE A 56 -7.42 -20.31 -12.61
CA ILE A 56 -6.14 -21.03 -12.65
C ILE A 56 -6.20 -22.24 -13.58
N GLU A 57 -7.29 -23.01 -13.55
CA GLU A 57 -7.50 -24.16 -14.43
C GLU A 57 -7.49 -23.74 -15.91
N SER A 58 -8.11 -22.60 -16.24
CA SER A 58 -8.06 -22.02 -17.59
C SER A 58 -6.65 -21.60 -18.03
N GLN A 59 -5.84 -21.06 -17.11
CA GLN A 59 -4.46 -20.65 -17.39
C GLN A 59 -3.53 -21.85 -17.56
N LEU A 60 -3.74 -22.90 -16.77
CA LEU A 60 -2.96 -24.14 -16.87
C LEU A 60 -3.28 -24.94 -18.13
N SER A 61 -4.53 -24.88 -18.61
CA SER A 61 -4.96 -25.55 -19.84
C SER A 61 -4.46 -24.86 -21.10
N ASN A 62 -3.94 -23.63 -20.99
CA ASN A 62 -3.41 -22.87 -22.11
C ASN A 62 -1.98 -23.31 -22.42
N THR A 63 -1.81 -24.16 -23.43
CA THR A 63 -0.54 -24.76 -23.84
C THR A 63 0.50 -23.77 -24.36
N GLU A 64 0.07 -22.55 -24.72
CA GLU A 64 0.97 -21.47 -25.17
C GLU A 64 1.76 -20.86 -24.01
N ASN A 65 1.24 -20.94 -22.79
CA ASN A 65 1.82 -20.30 -21.62
C ASN A 65 2.47 -21.36 -20.74
N LYS A 66 3.80 -21.50 -20.82
CA LYS A 66 4.61 -22.39 -19.96
C LYS A 66 4.72 -21.86 -18.52
N ASN A 67 3.61 -21.36 -17.96
CA ASN A 67 3.60 -20.84 -16.60
C ASN A 67 3.38 -21.98 -15.63
N SER A 68 4.29 -22.10 -14.67
CA SER A 68 4.09 -22.97 -13.51
C SER A 68 2.83 -22.61 -12.73
N LEU A 69 2.27 -23.57 -12.00
CA LEU A 69 1.18 -23.32 -11.06
C LEU A 69 1.45 -22.13 -10.13
N LEU A 70 2.67 -22.02 -9.61
CA LEU A 70 3.07 -20.93 -8.70
C LEU A 70 2.83 -19.55 -9.32
N LEU A 71 3.29 -19.34 -10.56
CA LEU A 71 3.11 -18.09 -11.30
C LEU A 71 1.63 -17.81 -11.59
N ASN A 72 0.86 -18.82 -12.00
CA ASN A 72 -0.58 -18.66 -12.23
C ASN A 72 -1.32 -18.29 -10.94
N PHE A 73 -0.89 -18.84 -9.81
CA PHE A 73 -1.44 -18.53 -8.49
C PHE A 73 -1.17 -17.08 -8.09
N ILE A 74 0.09 -16.63 -8.19
CA ILE A 74 0.50 -15.25 -7.88
C ILE A 74 -0.18 -14.26 -8.83
N SER A 75 -0.22 -14.55 -10.13
CA SER A 75 -0.91 -13.71 -11.13
C SER A 75 -2.40 -13.60 -10.83
N SER A 76 -3.05 -14.70 -10.46
CA SER A 76 -4.46 -14.70 -10.08
C SER A 76 -4.70 -13.89 -8.81
N ILE A 77 -3.85 -14.03 -7.78
CA ILE A 77 -3.93 -13.21 -6.57
C ILE A 77 -3.74 -11.74 -6.90
N SER A 78 -2.75 -11.40 -7.73
CA SER A 78 -2.50 -10.02 -8.16
C SER A 78 -3.67 -9.41 -8.92
N PHE A 79 -4.48 -10.22 -9.61
CA PHE A 79 -5.69 -9.76 -10.30
C PHE A 79 -6.84 -9.47 -9.32
N TYR A 80 -6.97 -10.27 -8.25
CA TYR A 80 -8.03 -10.09 -7.25
C TYR A 80 -7.64 -9.13 -6.12
N LEU A 81 -6.36 -8.85 -5.94
CA LEU A 81 -5.92 -7.82 -5.03
C LEU A 81 -6.45 -6.48 -5.57
N PRO A 82 -7.24 -5.73 -4.78
CA PRO A 82 -7.60 -4.37 -5.20
C PRO A 82 -6.28 -3.67 -5.49
N GLU A 83 -6.18 -3.09 -6.68
CA GLU A 83 -5.01 -2.38 -7.18
C GLU A 83 -4.41 -1.59 -6.01
N SER A 84 -3.38 -2.17 -5.38
CA SER A 84 -2.63 -1.49 -4.33
C SER A 84 -1.89 -0.46 -5.12
N THR A 85 -2.57 0.68 -5.25
CA THR A 85 -2.21 1.88 -5.97
C THR A 85 -0.71 1.85 -6.24
N GLN A 86 -0.34 1.67 -7.51
CA GLN A 86 0.95 2.15 -7.98
C GLN A 86 0.89 3.69 -7.89
N SER A 87 0.88 4.15 -6.66
CA SER A 87 0.87 5.52 -6.24
C SER A 87 2.33 5.77 -5.89
N THR A 88 3.09 6.16 -6.91
CA THR A 88 4.16 7.15 -6.73
C THR A 88 3.55 8.51 -6.36
N SER A 89 2.55 8.53 -5.49
CA SER A 89 1.98 9.75 -4.94
C SER A 89 2.82 10.11 -3.75
N CYS A 90 3.60 11.16 -3.91
CA CYS A 90 4.25 11.83 -2.80
C CYS A 90 3.19 12.11 -1.72
N GLN A 91 3.51 11.68 -0.50
CA GLN A 91 2.70 11.89 0.68
C GLN A 91 2.47 13.38 0.91
N THR A 92 1.31 13.89 0.51
CA THR A 92 0.69 15.06 1.12
C THR A 92 -0.81 14.87 0.99
N THR A 93 -1.47 14.72 2.14
CA THR A 93 -2.93 14.69 2.35
C THR A 93 -3.66 13.41 1.90
N TYR A 94 -3.64 12.42 2.80
CA TYR A 94 -4.45 11.19 2.74
C TYR A 94 -5.94 11.46 3.07
N ASP A 95 -6.25 12.66 3.53
CA ASP A 95 -7.47 13.02 4.23
C ASP A 95 -8.60 13.49 3.28
N LEU A 96 -8.33 13.63 1.97
CA LEU A 96 -9.30 14.16 1.00
C LEU A 96 -10.02 13.10 0.15
N TRP A 97 -9.60 11.83 0.21
CA TRP A 97 -10.05 10.81 -0.76
C TRP A 97 -10.93 9.70 -0.14
N THR A 98 -11.74 10.03 0.87
CA THR A 98 -12.85 9.15 1.30
C THR A 98 -14.23 9.70 0.91
N GLY A 99 -14.28 10.90 0.35
CA GLY A 99 -15.46 11.46 -0.29
C GLY A 99 -15.21 11.50 -1.79
N SER A 100 -15.98 10.72 -2.55
CA SER A 100 -16.07 10.76 -4.01
C SER A 100 -15.93 12.19 -4.54
N VAL A 101 -14.73 12.58 -4.99
CA VAL A 101 -14.56 13.72 -5.88
C VAL A 101 -15.15 13.24 -7.20
N ALA A 102 -16.44 13.50 -7.36
CA ALA A 102 -17.18 13.31 -8.58
C ALA A 102 -16.58 14.24 -9.64
N GLY A 103 -15.59 13.72 -10.35
CA GLY A 103 -14.94 14.41 -11.44
C GLY A 103 -14.08 13.44 -12.24
N ASN A 104 -14.58 13.01 -13.39
CA ASN A 104 -13.87 12.08 -14.26
C ASN A 104 -12.82 12.79 -15.13
N THR A 105 -12.83 14.13 -15.16
CA THR A 105 -11.91 14.97 -15.93
C THR A 105 -11.02 15.82 -15.03
N LEU A 106 -9.85 16.19 -15.53
CA LEU A 106 -8.87 17.00 -14.80
C LEU A 106 -9.44 18.38 -14.43
N ASP A 107 -10.19 19.00 -15.35
CA ASP A 107 -10.81 20.31 -15.14
C ASP A 107 -11.84 20.30 -14.00
N GLU A 108 -12.63 19.22 -13.90
CA GLU A 108 -13.63 19.06 -12.84
C GLU A 108 -12.97 18.85 -11.46
N LYS A 109 -11.83 18.16 -11.44
CA LYS A 109 -10.99 18.02 -10.23
C LYS A 109 -10.35 19.34 -9.81
N LEU A 110 -9.85 20.13 -10.75
CA LEU A 110 -9.27 21.44 -10.45
C LEU A 110 -10.33 22.41 -9.92
N SER A 111 -11.50 22.49 -10.56
CA SER A 111 -12.61 23.31 -10.07
C SER A 111 -13.13 22.90 -8.68
N THR A 112 -13.16 21.60 -8.38
CA THR A 112 -13.58 21.14 -7.05
C THR A 112 -12.55 21.48 -5.97
N LEU A 113 -11.24 21.43 -6.29
CA LEU A 113 -10.20 21.89 -5.38
C LEU A 113 -10.29 23.40 -5.12
N ASP A 114 -10.52 24.21 -6.15
CA ASP A 114 -10.67 25.66 -6.00
C ASP A 114 -11.83 26.01 -5.06
N LEU A 115 -12.98 25.34 -5.22
CA LEU A 115 -14.14 25.51 -4.32
C LEU A 115 -13.85 25.09 -2.87
N MET A 116 -13.11 24.00 -2.68
CA MET A 116 -12.72 23.53 -1.34
C MET A 116 -11.71 24.48 -0.67
N TYR A 117 -10.83 25.10 -1.45
CA TYR A 117 -9.86 26.07 -0.94
C TYR A 117 -10.55 27.38 -0.54
N ASP A 118 -11.47 27.88 -1.36
CA ASP A 118 -12.25 29.09 -1.07
C ASP A 118 -13.12 28.92 0.18
N SER A 119 -13.76 27.75 0.33
CA SER A 119 -14.57 27.46 1.53
C SER A 119 -13.71 27.36 2.80
N ARG A 120 -12.49 26.80 2.71
CA ARG A 120 -11.57 26.73 3.85
C ARG A 120 -11.03 28.10 4.26
N GLN A 121 -10.72 28.98 3.32
CA GLN A 121 -10.33 30.36 3.65
C GLN A 121 -11.46 31.12 4.36
N GLN A 122 -12.71 30.91 3.95
CA GLN A 122 -13.85 31.53 4.62
C GLN A 122 -14.05 31.04 6.05
N ASP A 123 -13.76 29.77 6.35
CA ASP A 123 -13.83 29.24 7.71
C ASP A 123 -12.60 29.60 8.58
N GLU A 124 -11.42 29.76 7.98
CA GLU A 124 -10.25 30.31 8.67
C GLU A 124 -10.50 31.74 9.17
N SER A 125 -11.34 32.53 8.48
CA SER A 125 -11.71 33.88 8.96
C SER A 125 -12.55 33.90 10.25
N LYS A 126 -13.13 32.77 10.66
CA LYS A 126 -14.01 32.66 11.84
C LYS A 126 -13.31 32.13 13.09
N HIS A 127 -12.10 31.58 12.96
CA HIS A 127 -11.38 30.98 14.07
C HIS A 127 -10.02 31.64 14.24
N VAL A 128 -9.71 32.07 15.48
CA VAL A 128 -8.37 32.54 15.84
C VAL A 128 -7.37 31.45 15.48
N THR A 129 -6.56 31.71 14.46
CA THR A 129 -5.62 30.74 13.92
C THR A 129 -4.56 30.41 14.97
N THR A 130 -3.93 29.25 14.85
CA THR A 130 -2.81 28.87 15.72
C THR A 130 -1.68 29.89 15.67
N GLU A 131 -1.50 30.53 14.50
CA GLU A 131 -0.55 31.61 14.26
C GLU A 131 -0.89 32.87 15.07
N GLU A 132 -2.15 33.31 15.08
CA GLU A 132 -2.59 34.44 15.91
C GLU A 132 -2.41 34.16 17.42
N LYS A 133 -2.69 32.92 17.86
CA LYS A 133 -2.45 32.52 19.27
C LYS A 133 -0.96 32.57 19.62
N LEU A 134 -0.09 32.16 18.71
CA LEU A 134 1.37 32.23 18.86
C LEU A 134 1.85 33.67 18.97
N LEU A 135 1.36 34.57 18.10
CA LEU A 135 1.69 36.00 18.13
C LEU A 135 1.27 36.66 19.45
N LEU A 136 0.07 36.34 19.95
CA LEU A 136 -0.40 36.84 21.25
C LEU A 136 0.47 36.33 22.41
N PHE A 137 0.91 35.07 22.35
CA PHE A 137 1.82 34.51 23.35
C PHE A 137 3.19 35.19 23.30
N GLN A 138 3.76 35.38 22.11
CA GLN A 138 5.03 36.08 21.94
C GLN A 138 4.95 37.50 22.51
N LYS A 139 3.93 38.26 22.14
CA LYS A 139 3.72 39.63 22.63
C LYS A 139 3.61 39.69 24.15
N ARG A 140 2.92 38.71 24.77
CA ARG A 140 2.81 38.61 26.23
C ARG A 140 4.16 38.34 26.90
N ILE A 141 5.01 37.51 26.31
CA ILE A 141 6.35 37.21 26.84
C ILE A 141 7.24 38.46 26.77
N GLU A 142 7.25 39.14 25.63
CA GLU A 142 8.04 40.37 25.44
C GLU A 142 7.63 41.46 26.42
N GLN A 143 6.31 41.61 26.64
CA GLN A 143 5.80 42.61 27.59
C GLN A 143 6.21 42.31 29.03
N LYS A 144 6.14 41.04 29.46
CA LYS A 144 6.63 40.63 30.79
C LYS A 144 8.12 40.90 30.97
N LEU A 145 8.92 40.58 29.96
CA LEU A 145 10.36 40.79 29.99
C LEU A 145 10.71 42.28 30.07
N GLN A 146 9.96 43.12 29.36
CA GLN A 146 10.14 44.57 29.41
C GLN A 146 9.74 45.17 30.77
N ASP A 147 8.69 44.64 31.41
CA ASP A 147 8.26 45.07 32.74
C ASP A 147 9.24 44.64 33.83
N GLU A 148 9.76 43.41 33.77
CA GLU A 148 10.82 42.93 34.65
C GLU A 148 12.10 43.76 34.52
N PHE A 149 12.50 44.07 33.28
CA PHE A 149 13.66 44.93 33.02
C PHE A 149 13.46 46.33 33.63
N LYS A 150 12.30 46.95 33.43
CA LYS A 150 11.97 48.25 34.04
C LYS A 150 12.01 48.18 35.56
N GLN A 151 11.46 47.13 36.17
CA GLN A 151 11.49 46.95 37.62
C GLN A 151 12.92 46.82 38.15
N GLN A 152 13.77 46.03 37.49
CA GLN A 152 15.18 45.88 37.88
C GLN A 152 15.95 47.20 37.75
N VAL A 153 15.76 47.95 36.67
CA VAL A 153 16.39 49.27 36.48
C VAL A 153 15.92 50.25 37.57
N ASN A 154 14.65 50.23 37.94
CA ASN A 154 14.08 51.11 38.96
C ASN A 154 14.43 50.70 40.40
N LEU A 155 14.97 49.49 40.62
CA LEU A 155 15.51 49.03 41.90
C LEU A 155 17.01 49.34 42.06
N ILE A 156 17.70 49.65 40.97
CA ILE A 156 19.14 49.94 40.93
C ILE A 156 19.42 51.45 41.03
N TYR A 157 18.42 52.29 40.73
CA TYR A 157 18.44 53.75 40.93
C TYR A 157 17.63 54.16 42.16
#